data_AF-A0A4Q7BMW3-F1
#
_entry.id   AF-A0A4Q7BMW3-F1
#
_cell.length_a   1.000
_cell.length_b   1.000
_cell.length_c   1.000
_cell.angle_alpha   90.00
_cell.angle_beta   90.00
_cell.angle_gamma   90.00
#
_symmetry.space_group_name_H-M   'P 1'
#
loop_
_entity.id
_entity.type
_entity.pdbx_description
1 polymer ?
#
loop_
_entity_poly.entity_id
_entity_poly.type
_entity_poly.pdbx_seq_one_letter_code
_entity_poly.pdbx_strand_id
1 'polypeptide(L)'
;MAKDFNNPIVVDGYDEHIRKLIPSYEMIHLQVHALLKTYAPSNAKILVVGCGTGYELKYLAEQFPNWTFTAIDPAPNMIEKAQQYIADSGLLNQVQFLQGDTSILSSLSETFDVALAILVSHFVPTQQKGHFFKDIGNSLSKFGLCLSYELTQISNPQQLETLKILALKTGLSEKQAEVMANRIDQDFALISVDEMKHLYQQAGFSTIETFAQVLNYYGFIGLKS
;
A
#
# COMPACT_ATOMS: atom_id res chain seq x y z
N MET A 1 0.75 18.27 -8.08
CA MET A 1 1.54 17.98 -6.87
C MET A 1 0.72 17.06 -5.99
N ALA A 2 1.19 15.82 -5.79
CA ALA A 2 0.55 14.84 -4.90
C ALA A 2 0.14 15.47 -3.56
N LYS A 3 -0.88 14.90 -2.90
CA LYS A 3 -1.36 15.40 -1.62
C LYS A 3 -0.21 15.54 -0.63
N ASP A 4 -0.17 16.67 0.07
CA ASP A 4 0.79 16.89 1.15
C ASP A 4 0.32 16.14 2.39
N PHE A 5 0.91 14.97 2.63
CA PHE A 5 0.62 14.14 3.80
C PHE A 5 1.18 14.70 5.12
N ASN A 6 1.90 15.82 5.07
CA ASN A 6 2.25 16.61 6.26
C ASN A 6 1.20 17.70 6.57
N ASN A 7 0.14 17.83 5.79
CA ASN A 7 -0.93 18.79 6.10
C ASN A 7 -2.00 18.14 7.01
N PRO A 8 -2.24 18.65 8.23
CA PRO A 8 -3.21 18.06 9.16
C PRO A 8 -4.63 17.93 8.60
N ILE A 9 -5.08 18.88 7.77
CA ILE A 9 -6.41 18.84 7.13
C ILE A 9 -6.50 17.65 6.15
N VAL A 10 -5.40 17.35 5.46
CA VAL A 10 -5.35 16.21 4.54
C VAL A 10 -5.40 14.90 5.31
N VAL A 11 -4.70 14.81 6.44
CA VAL A 11 -4.64 13.62 7.30
C VAL A 11 -6.00 13.33 7.93
N ASP A 12 -6.67 14.32 8.52
CA ASP A 12 -7.94 14.11 9.23
C ASP A 12 -9.09 13.69 8.29
N GLY A 13 -9.12 14.18 7.06
CA GLY A 13 -10.12 13.80 6.06
C GLY A 13 -9.72 12.62 5.17
N TYR A 14 -8.54 12.01 5.39
CA TYR A 14 -7.96 11.04 4.47
C TYR A 14 -8.84 9.81 4.29
N ASP A 15 -9.25 9.20 5.40
CA ASP A 15 -9.98 7.92 5.44
C ASP A 15 -11.36 7.99 4.76
N GLU A 16 -12.11 9.07 4.95
CA GLU A 16 -13.40 9.25 4.27
C GLU A 16 -13.21 9.50 2.77
N HIS A 17 -12.15 10.22 2.41
CA HIS A 17 -11.91 10.58 1.03
C HIS A 17 -11.37 9.42 0.20
N ILE A 18 -10.43 8.63 0.75
CA ILE A 18 -9.79 7.53 0.01
C ILE A 18 -10.80 6.46 -0.40
N ARG A 19 -11.82 6.20 0.43
CA ARG A 19 -12.93 5.27 0.14
C ARG A 19 -13.78 5.69 -1.06
N LYS A 20 -13.90 7.00 -1.30
CA LYS A 20 -14.61 7.54 -2.46
C LYS A 20 -13.73 7.49 -3.71
N LEU A 21 -12.42 7.65 -3.53
CA LEU A 21 -11.45 7.74 -4.61
C LEU A 21 -11.08 6.37 -5.19
N ILE A 22 -10.87 5.37 -4.33
CA ILE A 22 -10.37 4.05 -4.71
C ILE A 22 -11.55 3.09 -4.85
N PRO A 23 -11.87 2.64 -6.08
CA PRO A 23 -12.94 1.68 -6.28
C PRO A 23 -12.65 0.37 -5.53
N SER A 24 -13.68 -0.18 -4.89
CA SER A 24 -13.58 -1.44 -4.13
C SER A 24 -12.60 -1.42 -2.95
N TYR A 25 -12.30 -0.24 -2.37
CA TYR A 25 -11.39 -0.06 -1.23
C TYR A 25 -11.54 -1.13 -0.14
N GLU A 26 -12.76 -1.34 0.38
CA GLU A 26 -13.01 -2.31 1.45
C GLU A 26 -12.77 -3.76 0.99
N MET A 27 -13.12 -4.09 -0.25
CA MET A 27 -12.94 -5.45 -0.80
C MET A 27 -11.47 -5.81 -0.97
N ILE A 28 -10.58 -4.82 -1.16
CA ILE A 28 -9.14 -5.03 -1.24
C ILE A 28 -8.61 -5.46 0.13
N HIS A 29 -9.00 -4.76 1.20
CA HIS A 29 -8.61 -5.12 2.57
C HIS A 29 -9.10 -6.52 2.98
N LEU A 30 -10.31 -6.90 2.56
CA LEU A 30 -10.83 -8.26 2.77
C LEU A 30 -10.03 -9.33 2.00
N GLN A 31 -9.61 -9.03 0.76
CA GLN A 31 -8.76 -9.93 -0.02
C GLN A 31 -7.36 -10.06 0.58
N VAL A 32 -6.75 -8.95 1.01
CA VAL A 32 -5.45 -8.96 1.71
C VAL A 32 -5.54 -9.82 2.96
N HIS A 33 -6.58 -9.65 3.79
CA HIS A 33 -6.81 -10.53 4.95
C HIS A 33 -6.88 -12.01 4.55
N ALA A 34 -7.66 -12.35 3.53
CA ALA A 34 -7.83 -13.75 3.11
C ALA A 34 -6.52 -14.38 2.62
N LEU A 35 -5.73 -13.62 1.84
CA LEU A 35 -4.40 -14.04 1.39
C LEU A 35 -3.46 -14.23 2.58
N LEU A 36 -3.42 -13.25 3.48
CA LEU A 36 -2.63 -13.31 4.71
C LEU A 36 -2.98 -14.53 5.57
N LYS A 37 -4.28 -14.81 5.75
CA LYS A 37 -4.75 -15.99 6.48
C LYS A 37 -4.33 -17.32 5.82
N THR A 38 -4.14 -17.31 4.51
CA THR A 38 -3.84 -18.50 3.70
C THR A 38 -2.34 -18.78 3.62
N TYR A 39 -1.53 -17.73 3.45
CA TYR A 39 -0.11 -17.87 3.13
C TYR A 39 0.84 -17.52 4.28
N ALA A 40 0.43 -16.68 5.24
CA ALA A 40 1.30 -16.26 6.33
C ALA A 40 1.30 -17.27 7.49
N PRO A 41 2.41 -17.39 8.25
CA PRO A 41 2.45 -18.22 9.44
C PRO A 41 1.52 -17.68 10.55
N SER A 42 1.21 -18.53 11.53
CA SER A 42 0.28 -18.18 12.63
C SER A 42 0.78 -17.07 13.56
N ASN A 43 2.09 -16.80 13.58
CA ASN A 43 2.78 -15.78 14.36
C ASN A 43 3.72 -14.95 13.47
N ALA A 44 3.17 -14.36 12.41
CA ALA A 44 3.94 -13.67 11.38
C ALA A 44 4.53 -12.32 11.85
N LYS A 45 5.70 -11.99 11.32
CA LYS A 45 6.29 -10.65 11.34
C LYS A 45 5.92 -9.91 10.06
N ILE A 46 5.17 -8.83 10.19
CA ILE A 46 4.62 -8.07 9.07
C ILE A 46 5.34 -6.73 8.95
N LEU A 47 5.89 -6.45 7.78
CA LEU A 47 6.32 -5.11 7.39
C LEU A 47 5.16 -4.40 6.69
N VAL A 48 4.76 -3.23 7.18
CA VAL A 48 3.79 -2.35 6.52
C VAL A 48 4.53 -1.13 5.98
N VAL A 49 4.72 -1.08 4.66
CA VAL A 49 5.36 0.02 3.95
C VAL A 49 4.30 1.05 3.57
N GLY A 50 4.47 2.31 4.00
CA GLY A 50 3.49 3.38 3.79
C GLY A 50 2.23 3.14 4.62
N CYS A 51 2.37 3.11 5.95
CA CYS A 51 1.25 2.78 6.83
C CYS A 51 0.13 3.84 6.87
N GLY A 52 0.39 5.05 6.37
CA GLY A 52 -0.60 6.14 6.31
C GLY A 52 -1.22 6.41 7.68
N THR A 53 -2.54 6.53 7.73
CA THR A 53 -3.32 6.73 8.97
C THR A 53 -3.46 5.46 9.82
N GLY A 54 -2.93 4.31 9.37
CA GLY A 54 -2.96 3.04 10.10
C GLY A 54 -4.27 2.24 9.95
N TYR A 55 -5.13 2.55 8.98
CA TYR A 55 -6.41 1.85 8.79
C TYR A 55 -6.25 0.33 8.63
N GLU A 56 -5.47 -0.11 7.63
CA GLU A 56 -5.23 -1.54 7.39
C GLU A 56 -4.47 -2.18 8.55
N LEU A 57 -3.46 -1.49 9.08
CA LEU A 57 -2.64 -1.93 10.20
C LEU A 57 -3.50 -2.26 11.42
N LYS A 58 -4.43 -1.36 11.80
CA LYS A 58 -5.35 -1.60 12.91
C LYS A 58 -6.21 -2.82 12.65
N TYR A 59 -6.85 -2.87 11.48
CA TYR A 59 -7.72 -3.98 11.11
C TYR A 59 -6.97 -5.32 11.21
N LEU A 60 -5.77 -5.42 10.67
CA LEU A 60 -4.97 -6.65 10.75
C LEU A 60 -4.52 -6.97 12.18
N ALA A 61 -4.07 -5.99 12.96
CA ALA A 61 -3.68 -6.21 14.35
C ALA A 61 -4.85 -6.71 15.24
N GLU A 62 -6.08 -6.29 14.97
CA GLU A 62 -7.28 -6.81 15.64
C GLU A 62 -7.59 -8.27 15.27
N GLN A 63 -7.37 -8.64 14.00
CA GLN A 63 -7.69 -9.98 13.50
C GLN A 63 -6.58 -11.01 13.79
N PHE A 64 -5.34 -10.56 13.98
CA PHE A 64 -4.16 -11.41 14.14
C PHE A 64 -3.37 -11.04 15.42
N PRO A 65 -3.88 -11.37 16.63
CA PRO A 65 -3.30 -10.91 17.90
C PRO A 65 -1.93 -11.49 18.23
N ASN A 66 -1.48 -12.52 17.51
CA ASN A 66 -0.16 -13.14 17.67
C ASN A 66 0.88 -12.61 16.69
N TRP A 67 0.51 -11.66 15.83
CA TRP A 67 1.41 -11.07 14.85
C TRP A 67 2.11 -9.86 15.44
N THR A 68 3.24 -9.52 14.83
CA THR A 68 3.98 -8.30 15.14
C THR A 68 4.14 -7.50 13.87
N PHE A 69 4.01 -6.18 13.98
CA PHE A 69 4.00 -5.28 12.85
C PHE A 69 5.12 -4.26 13.00
N THR A 70 5.91 -4.08 11.95
CA THR A 70 6.79 -2.92 11.78
C THR A 70 6.17 -2.04 10.70
N ALA A 71 5.71 -0.86 11.07
CA ALA A 71 5.01 0.08 10.21
C ALA A 71 5.92 1.28 9.89
N ILE A 72 6.17 1.52 8.61
CA ILE A 72 7.02 2.62 8.15
C ILE A 72 6.22 3.61 7.30
N ASP A 73 6.51 4.89 7.46
CA ASP A 73 5.99 5.95 6.59
C ASP A 73 6.96 7.16 6.62
N PRO A 74 7.24 7.81 5.48
CA PRO A 74 8.09 9.00 5.48
C PRO A 74 7.41 10.23 6.11
N ALA A 75 6.08 10.30 6.14
CA ALA A 75 5.33 11.44 6.65
C ALA A 75 5.12 11.34 8.17
N PRO A 76 5.74 12.21 8.99
CA PRO A 76 5.60 12.17 10.45
C PRO A 76 4.14 12.31 10.92
N ASN A 77 3.33 13.13 10.24
CA ASN A 77 1.94 13.34 10.63
C ASN A 77 1.06 12.11 10.35
N MET A 78 1.41 11.29 9.36
CA MET A 78 0.76 9.99 9.14
C MET A 78 1.11 9.02 10.27
N ILE A 79 2.39 8.95 10.65
CA ILE A 79 2.84 8.13 11.79
C ILE A 79 2.15 8.54 13.09
N GLU A 80 2.10 9.84 13.40
CA GLU A 80 1.46 10.33 14.62
C GLU A 80 -0.02 9.93 14.65
N LYS A 81 -0.74 10.11 13.53
CA LYS A 81 -2.14 9.70 13.40
C LYS A 81 -2.32 8.19 13.57
N ALA A 82 -1.47 7.39 12.93
CA ALA A 82 -1.52 5.93 13.03
C ALA A 82 -1.20 5.44 14.45
N GLN A 83 -0.21 6.03 15.10
CA GLN A 83 0.13 5.73 16.49
C GLN A 83 -1.05 5.98 17.41
N GLN A 84 -1.71 7.13 17.29
CA GLN A 84 -2.91 7.45 18.07
C GLN A 84 -4.05 6.46 17.78
N TYR A 85 -4.30 6.16 16.52
CA TYR A 85 -5.37 5.24 16.11
C TYR A 85 -5.18 3.81 16.65
N ILE A 86 -3.93 3.33 16.67
CA ILE A 86 -3.55 2.03 17.25
C ILE A 86 -3.60 2.07 18.80
N ALA A 87 -3.19 3.18 19.40
CA ALA A 87 -3.23 3.39 20.85
C ALA A 87 -4.65 3.35 21.42
N ASP A 88 -5.59 4.02 20.77
CA ASP A 88 -7.00 4.08 21.15
C ASP A 88 -7.66 2.68 21.17
N SER A 89 -7.03 1.71 20.50
CA SER A 89 -7.49 0.31 20.39
C SER A 89 -6.72 -0.65 21.30
N GLY A 90 -5.74 -0.16 22.08
CA GLY A 90 -4.93 -0.99 22.98
C GLY A 90 -3.94 -1.91 22.28
N LEU A 91 -3.56 -1.62 21.03
CA LEU A 91 -2.78 -2.52 20.17
C LEU A 91 -1.30 -2.13 20.04
N LEU A 92 -0.85 -1.05 20.70
CA LEU A 92 0.52 -0.54 20.58
C LEU A 92 1.61 -1.59 20.86
N ASN A 93 1.35 -2.56 21.74
CA ASN A 93 2.33 -3.61 22.05
C ASN A 93 2.62 -4.56 20.88
N GLN A 94 1.78 -4.58 19.84
CA GLN A 94 1.97 -5.40 18.64
C GLN A 94 2.68 -4.64 17.50
N VAL A 95 2.87 -3.31 17.64
CA VAL A 95 3.26 -2.44 16.53
C VAL A 95 4.46 -1.58 16.87
N GLN A 96 5.51 -1.69 16.06
CA GLN A 96 6.64 -0.77 16.02
C GLN A 96 6.46 0.21 14.87
N PHE A 97 6.57 1.51 15.16
CA PHE A 97 6.53 2.57 14.15
C PHE A 97 7.92 3.12 13.88
N LEU A 98 8.30 3.28 12.61
CA LEU A 98 9.56 3.89 12.20
C LEU A 98 9.30 4.95 11.13
N GLN A 99 9.86 6.15 11.33
CA GLN A 99 9.79 7.19 10.31
C GLN A 99 10.85 6.96 9.23
N GLY A 100 10.41 6.84 7.99
CA GLY A 100 11.30 6.70 6.83
C GLY A 100 10.65 5.98 5.65
N ASP A 101 11.36 5.99 4.53
CA ASP A 101 11.04 5.16 3.36
C ASP A 101 11.74 3.79 3.45
N THR A 102 11.65 2.98 2.40
CA THR A 102 12.21 1.62 2.39
C THR A 102 13.73 1.56 2.57
N SER A 103 14.47 2.67 2.37
CA SER A 103 15.93 2.67 2.53
C SER A 103 16.36 2.34 3.96
N ILE A 104 15.51 2.64 4.96
CA ILE A 104 15.81 2.35 6.37
C ILE A 104 15.84 0.84 6.66
N LEU A 105 15.19 0.02 5.83
CA LEU A 105 15.07 -1.43 6.04
C LEU A 105 16.44 -2.11 6.05
N SER A 106 17.40 -1.59 5.29
CA SER A 106 18.78 -2.09 5.25
C SER A 106 19.53 -1.97 6.58
N SER A 107 19.06 -1.09 7.48
CA SER A 107 19.64 -0.88 8.81
C SER A 107 18.99 -1.77 9.90
N LEU A 108 17.88 -2.42 9.58
CA LEU A 108 17.18 -3.30 10.52
C LEU A 108 17.87 -4.67 10.54
N SER A 109 18.05 -5.21 11.75
CA SER A 109 18.60 -6.56 11.94
C SER A 109 17.56 -7.67 11.79
N GLU A 110 16.28 -7.31 11.64
CA GLU A 110 15.16 -8.24 11.56
C GLU A 110 14.78 -8.56 10.11
N THR A 111 14.13 -9.70 9.94
CA THR A 111 13.48 -10.10 8.69
C THR A 111 12.00 -10.33 8.91
N PHE A 112 11.23 -10.13 7.83
CA PHE A 112 9.77 -10.21 7.85
C PHE A 112 9.26 -11.42 7.07
N ASP A 113 8.13 -11.98 7.50
CA ASP A 113 7.45 -13.06 6.77
C ASP A 113 6.59 -12.50 5.63
N VAL A 114 6.06 -11.29 5.83
CA VAL A 114 5.17 -10.62 4.88
C VAL A 114 5.53 -9.14 4.81
N ALA A 115 5.52 -8.57 3.61
CA ALA A 115 5.51 -7.13 3.40
C ALA A 115 4.20 -6.71 2.72
N LEU A 116 3.63 -5.59 3.18
CA LEU A 116 2.45 -4.95 2.60
C LEU A 116 2.84 -3.57 2.06
N ALA A 117 2.46 -3.27 0.83
CA ALA A 117 2.60 -1.95 0.21
C ALA A 117 1.29 -1.60 -0.52
N ILE A 118 0.29 -1.14 0.25
CA ILE A 118 -1.07 -0.90 -0.26
C ILE A 118 -1.23 0.58 -0.57
N LEU A 119 -1.36 0.89 -1.86
CA LEU A 119 -1.47 2.23 -2.43
C LEU A 119 -0.24 3.11 -2.17
N VAL A 120 0.98 2.59 -2.43
CA VAL A 120 2.23 3.27 -2.05
C VAL A 120 3.17 3.50 -3.22
N SER A 121 3.54 2.46 -3.98
CA SER A 121 4.67 2.58 -4.90
C SER A 121 4.41 3.60 -6.01
N HIS A 122 3.16 3.92 -6.34
CA HIS A 122 2.81 4.97 -7.31
C HIS A 122 3.20 6.40 -6.88
N PHE A 123 3.50 6.63 -5.60
CA PHE A 123 4.16 7.86 -5.12
C PHE A 123 5.68 7.84 -5.30
N VAL A 124 6.30 6.67 -5.43
CA VAL A 124 7.75 6.51 -5.57
C VAL A 124 8.18 6.88 -6.99
N PRO A 125 9.14 7.80 -7.17
CA PRO A 125 9.65 8.18 -8.50
C PRO A 125 10.08 6.96 -9.32
N THR A 126 9.81 6.95 -10.62
CA THR A 126 10.07 5.80 -11.50
C THR A 126 11.49 5.26 -11.38
N GLN A 127 12.51 6.13 -11.35
CA GLN A 127 13.91 5.71 -11.20
C GLN A 127 14.24 5.05 -9.83
N GLN A 128 13.41 5.26 -8.80
CA GLN A 128 13.61 4.69 -7.46
C GLN A 128 12.78 3.44 -7.18
N LYS A 129 11.79 3.10 -8.04
CA LYS A 129 10.94 1.93 -7.80
C LYS A 129 11.72 0.61 -7.74
N GLY A 130 12.80 0.48 -8.51
CA GLY A 130 13.69 -0.67 -8.43
C GLY A 130 14.35 -0.84 -7.06
N HIS A 131 14.81 0.26 -6.46
CA HIS A 131 15.34 0.24 -5.09
C HIS A 131 14.23 -0.05 -4.08
N PHE A 132 13.07 0.59 -4.20
CA PHE A 132 11.91 0.37 -3.33
C PHE A 132 11.52 -1.10 -3.22
N PHE A 133 11.30 -1.79 -4.35
CA PHE A 133 10.94 -3.21 -4.31
C PHE A 133 12.10 -4.10 -3.88
N LYS A 134 13.34 -3.74 -4.23
CA LYS A 134 14.53 -4.50 -3.80
C LYS A 134 14.77 -4.41 -2.29
N ASP A 135 14.55 -3.25 -1.68
CA ASP A 135 14.63 -3.07 -0.22
C ASP A 135 13.59 -3.95 0.48
N ILE A 136 12.34 -3.93 0.00
CA ILE A 136 11.26 -4.82 0.47
C ILE A 136 11.68 -6.29 0.32
N GLY A 137 12.10 -6.69 -0.89
CA GLY A 137 12.57 -8.03 -1.18
C GLY A 137 13.69 -8.46 -0.23
N ASN A 138 14.70 -7.63 0.00
CA ASN A 138 15.82 -7.95 0.89
C ASN A 138 15.41 -8.07 2.37
N SER A 139 14.40 -7.33 2.81
CA SER A 139 13.89 -7.39 4.19
C SER A 139 13.09 -8.66 4.50
N LEU A 140 12.63 -9.37 3.46
CA LEU A 140 11.82 -10.58 3.63
C LEU A 140 12.67 -11.83 3.89
N SER A 141 12.14 -12.72 4.72
CA SER A 141 12.67 -14.05 4.98
C SER A 141 12.72 -14.90 3.70
N LYS A 142 13.39 -16.06 3.76
CA LYS A 142 13.60 -16.93 2.57
C LYS A 142 12.29 -17.32 1.87
N PHE A 143 11.23 -17.54 2.62
CA PHE A 143 9.90 -17.92 2.11
C PHE A 143 8.88 -16.80 2.27
N GLY A 144 9.36 -15.55 2.44
CA GLY A 144 8.50 -14.41 2.64
C GLY A 144 7.72 -14.03 1.38
N LEU A 145 6.65 -13.27 1.58
CA LEU A 145 5.80 -12.77 0.51
C LEU A 145 5.61 -11.25 0.58
N CYS A 146 5.31 -10.65 -0.58
CA CYS A 146 4.94 -9.24 -0.68
C CYS A 146 3.57 -9.11 -1.33
N LEU A 147 2.65 -8.41 -0.66
CA LEU A 147 1.38 -7.96 -1.24
C LEU A 147 1.47 -6.46 -1.52
N SER A 148 1.16 -6.05 -2.75
CA SER A 148 0.93 -4.64 -3.07
C SER A 148 -0.41 -4.45 -3.76
N TYR A 149 -0.95 -3.24 -3.64
CA TYR A 149 -2.12 -2.81 -4.41
C TYR A 149 -1.85 -1.41 -4.95
N GLU A 150 -1.80 -1.26 -6.27
CA GLU A 150 -1.15 -0.11 -6.88
C GLU A 150 -1.96 0.50 -8.01
N LEU A 151 -1.80 1.81 -8.17
CA LEU A 151 -2.27 2.53 -9.35
C LEU A 151 -1.23 2.37 -10.47
N THR A 152 -1.65 1.82 -11.60
CA THR A 152 -0.82 1.63 -12.80
C THR A 152 -1.21 2.61 -13.90
N GLN A 153 -0.39 2.66 -14.96
CA GLN A 153 -0.67 3.46 -16.15
C GLN A 153 -2.02 3.09 -16.78
N ILE A 154 -2.69 4.12 -17.30
CA ILE A 154 -3.87 3.96 -18.16
C ILE A 154 -3.38 3.94 -19.62
N SER A 155 -3.59 2.82 -20.31
CA SER A 155 -3.20 2.66 -21.72
C SER A 155 -4.30 3.09 -22.70
N ASN A 156 -5.53 3.24 -22.22
CA ASN A 156 -6.70 3.56 -23.02
C ASN A 156 -7.46 4.78 -22.42
N PRO A 157 -7.62 5.91 -23.14
CA PRO A 157 -8.36 7.07 -22.66
C PRO A 157 -9.80 6.77 -22.19
N GLN A 158 -10.49 5.79 -22.78
CA GLN A 158 -11.82 5.37 -22.31
C GLN A 158 -11.79 4.75 -20.90
N GLN A 159 -10.66 4.19 -20.45
CA GLN A 159 -10.53 3.71 -19.06
C GLN A 159 -10.49 4.87 -18.07
N LEU A 160 -9.87 6.00 -18.42
CA LEU A 160 -9.88 7.20 -17.57
C LEU A 160 -11.29 7.76 -17.42
N GLU A 161 -12.06 7.79 -18.51
CA GLU A 161 -13.48 8.17 -18.45
C GLU A 161 -14.31 7.19 -17.62
N THR A 162 -14.04 5.88 -17.74
CA THR A 162 -14.69 4.85 -16.91
C THR A 162 -14.35 5.04 -15.44
N LEU A 163 -13.08 5.33 -15.11
CA LEU A 163 -12.63 5.60 -13.75
C LEU A 163 -13.33 6.84 -13.18
N LYS A 164 -13.45 7.91 -13.96
CA LYS A 164 -14.17 9.13 -13.58
C LYS A 164 -15.63 8.82 -13.24
N ILE A 165 -16.34 8.08 -14.10
CA ILE A 165 -17.74 7.68 -13.86
C ILE A 165 -17.86 6.82 -12.60
N LEU A 166 -16.94 5.89 -12.40
CA LEU A 166 -16.93 5.02 -11.22
C LEU A 166 -16.70 5.82 -9.94
N ALA A 167 -15.77 6.78 -9.95
CA ALA A 167 -15.49 7.65 -8.81
C ALA A 167 -16.68 8.54 -8.42
N LEU A 168 -17.51 8.95 -9.39
CA LEU A 168 -18.79 9.62 -9.11
C LEU A 168 -19.77 8.68 -8.39
N LYS A 169 -19.84 7.41 -8.80
CA LYS A 169 -20.70 6.41 -8.17
C LYS A 169 -20.25 6.02 -6.76
N THR A 170 -18.96 6.12 -6.46
CA THR A 170 -18.41 5.88 -5.13
C THR A 170 -18.39 7.14 -4.24
N GLY A 171 -18.86 8.29 -4.75
CA GLY A 171 -19.21 9.45 -3.94
C GLY A 171 -18.33 10.70 -4.13
N LEU A 172 -17.46 10.75 -5.15
CA LEU A 172 -16.87 12.03 -5.57
C LEU A 172 -17.91 12.92 -6.25
N SER A 173 -17.76 14.23 -6.10
CA SER A 173 -18.43 15.22 -6.95
C SER A 173 -17.83 15.28 -8.35
N GLU A 174 -18.55 15.84 -9.33
CA GLU A 174 -18.06 16.07 -10.70
C GLU A 174 -16.71 16.79 -10.71
N LYS A 175 -16.61 17.90 -9.98
CA LYS A 175 -15.36 18.66 -9.85
C LYS A 175 -14.22 17.82 -9.27
N GLN A 176 -14.48 16.99 -8.26
CA GLN A 176 -13.46 16.12 -7.69
C GLN A 176 -13.02 15.02 -8.66
N ALA A 177 -13.95 14.44 -9.42
CA ALA A 177 -13.65 13.40 -10.39
C ALA A 177 -12.86 13.96 -11.60
N GLU A 178 -13.16 15.18 -12.05
CA GLU A 178 -12.37 15.88 -13.07
C GLU A 178 -10.95 16.18 -12.58
N VAL A 179 -10.81 16.68 -11.35
CA VAL A 179 -9.50 16.94 -10.75
C VAL A 179 -8.68 15.65 -10.63
N MET A 180 -9.30 14.55 -10.20
CA MET A 180 -8.67 13.23 -10.15
C MET A 180 -8.16 12.82 -11.54
N ALA A 181 -9.03 12.89 -12.56
CA ALA A 181 -8.68 12.45 -13.91
C ALA A 181 -7.53 13.27 -14.52
N ASN A 182 -7.54 14.59 -14.32
CA ASN A 182 -6.53 15.50 -14.87
C ASN A 182 -5.14 15.38 -14.21
N ARG A 183 -5.09 14.83 -12.99
CA ARG A 183 -3.89 14.85 -12.17
C ARG A 183 -3.24 13.48 -11.99
N ILE A 184 -3.87 12.41 -12.45
CA ILE A 184 -3.39 11.04 -12.25
C ILE A 184 -1.95 10.85 -12.74
N ASP A 185 -1.62 11.37 -13.93
CA ASP A 185 -0.26 11.30 -14.50
C ASP A 185 0.68 12.39 -13.98
N GLN A 186 0.15 13.42 -13.31
CA GLN A 186 0.93 14.54 -12.78
C GLN A 186 1.36 14.31 -11.32
N ASP A 187 0.51 13.63 -10.56
CA ASP A 187 0.68 13.40 -9.14
C ASP A 187 1.37 12.07 -8.85
N PHE A 188 1.42 11.15 -9.82
CA PHE A 188 1.94 9.80 -9.62
C PHE A 188 2.96 9.38 -10.68
N ALA A 189 3.95 8.61 -10.26
CA ALA A 189 4.90 7.95 -11.14
C ALA A 189 4.35 6.58 -11.56
N LEU A 190 3.46 6.58 -12.55
CA LEU A 190 2.78 5.36 -12.99
C LEU A 190 3.68 4.53 -13.91
N ILE A 191 3.66 3.21 -13.72
CA ILE A 191 4.29 2.22 -14.61
C ILE A 191 3.25 1.21 -15.10
N SER A 192 3.57 0.48 -16.16
CA SER A 192 2.75 -0.62 -16.67
C SER A 192 2.77 -1.83 -15.74
N VAL A 193 1.79 -2.73 -15.94
CA VAL A 193 1.71 -4.01 -15.20
C VAL A 193 2.94 -4.89 -15.46
N ASP A 194 3.45 -4.89 -16.70
CA ASP A 194 4.61 -5.70 -17.06
C ASP A 194 5.89 -5.17 -16.42
N GLU A 195 6.06 -3.85 -16.36
CA GLU A 195 7.17 -3.22 -15.61
C GLU A 195 7.06 -3.54 -14.11
N MET A 196 5.86 -3.51 -13.52
CA MET A 196 5.65 -3.87 -12.12
C MET A 196 6.08 -5.32 -11.85
N LYS A 197 5.66 -6.27 -12.69
CA LYS A 197 6.10 -7.68 -12.57
C LYS A 197 7.61 -7.82 -12.74
N HIS A 198 8.23 -7.05 -13.64
CA HIS A 198 9.67 -7.05 -13.79
C HIS A 198 10.41 -6.57 -12.53
N LEU A 199 9.89 -5.52 -11.88
CA LEU A 199 10.45 -5.02 -10.61
C LEU A 199 10.35 -6.06 -9.48
N TYR A 200 9.22 -6.77 -9.38
CA TYR A 200 9.09 -7.90 -8.45
C TYR A 200 10.13 -8.99 -8.72
N GLN A 201 10.34 -9.35 -9.99
CA GLN A 201 11.33 -10.36 -10.34
C GLN A 201 12.75 -9.91 -9.94
N GLN A 202 13.11 -8.65 -10.21
CA GLN A 202 14.39 -8.07 -9.82
C GLN A 202 14.57 -7.98 -8.29
N ALA A 203 13.48 -7.87 -7.54
CA ALA A 203 13.46 -7.89 -6.08
C ALA A 203 13.60 -9.30 -5.47
N GLY A 204 13.67 -10.35 -6.30
CA GLY A 204 13.92 -11.72 -5.85
C GLY A 204 12.66 -12.55 -5.62
N PHE A 205 11.49 -12.12 -6.08
CA PHE A 205 10.28 -12.94 -6.09
C PHE A 205 10.31 -13.91 -7.27
N SER A 206 10.10 -15.19 -7.02
CA SER A 206 10.12 -16.25 -8.03
C SER A 206 8.74 -16.54 -8.63
N THR A 207 7.67 -16.24 -7.89
CA THR A 207 6.29 -16.31 -8.38
C THR A 207 5.61 -14.97 -8.17
N ILE A 208 4.94 -14.47 -9.22
CA ILE A 208 4.33 -13.14 -9.24
C ILE A 208 2.97 -13.27 -9.90
N GLU A 209 1.90 -13.01 -9.14
CA GLU A 209 0.53 -13.15 -9.60
C GLU A 209 -0.26 -11.87 -9.33
N THR A 210 -1.27 -11.64 -10.17
CA THR A 210 -2.25 -10.57 -9.93
C THR A 210 -3.44 -11.19 -9.22
N PHE A 211 -3.70 -10.77 -7.98
CA PHE A 211 -4.83 -11.30 -7.20
C PHE A 211 -6.10 -10.43 -7.33
N ALA A 212 -5.96 -9.17 -7.73
CA ALA A 212 -7.08 -8.25 -7.90
C ALA A 212 -6.83 -7.28 -9.05
N GLN A 213 -7.90 -6.84 -9.71
CA GLN A 213 -7.86 -5.73 -10.65
C GLN A 213 -9.21 -4.99 -10.65
N VAL A 214 -9.15 -3.66 -10.56
CA VAL A 214 -10.28 -2.77 -10.88
C VAL A 214 -9.75 -1.64 -11.75
N LEU A 215 -10.07 -1.67 -13.04
CA LEU A 215 -9.50 -0.75 -14.04
C LEU A 215 -7.96 -0.77 -13.97
N ASN A 216 -7.34 0.38 -13.68
CA ASN A 216 -5.89 0.55 -13.55
C ASN A 216 -5.39 0.42 -12.10
N TYR A 217 -6.21 -0.09 -11.18
CA TYR A 217 -5.76 -0.51 -9.87
C TYR A 217 -5.51 -2.02 -9.87
N TYR A 218 -4.32 -2.44 -9.46
CA TYR A 218 -3.88 -3.84 -9.52
C TYR A 218 -3.34 -4.30 -8.17
N GLY A 219 -3.77 -5.48 -7.74
CA GLY A 219 -3.20 -6.20 -6.59
C GLY A 219 -2.19 -7.24 -7.06
N PHE A 220 -0.99 -7.22 -6.51
CA PHE A 220 0.08 -8.18 -6.81
C PHE A 220 0.48 -8.98 -5.56
N ILE A 221 0.71 -10.28 -5.75
CA ILE A 221 1.38 -11.14 -4.77
C ILE A 221 2.71 -11.64 -5.35
N GLY A 222 3.79 -11.40 -4.62
CA GLY A 222 5.13 -11.91 -4.92
C GLY A 222 5.56 -12.92 -3.87
N LEU A 223 5.98 -14.11 -4.28
CA LEU A 223 6.45 -15.18 -3.39
C LEU A 223 7.94 -15.43 -3.60
N LYS A 224 8.69 -15.59 -2.51
CA LYS A 224 10.07 -16.11 -2.54
C LYS A 224 10.09 -17.65 -2.47
N SER A 225 11.18 -18.24 -2.94
CA SER A 225 11.46 -19.69 -2.97
C SER A 225 12.84 -20.02 -2.40
#